data_AF-A0AAD7R721-F1
#
_entry.id   AF-A0AAD7R721-F1
#
_cell.length_a   1.000
_cell.length_b   1.000
_cell.length_c   1.000
_cell.angle_alpha   90.00
_cell.angle_beta   90.00
_cell.angle_gamma   90.00
#
_symmetry.space_group_name_H-M   'P 1'
#
loop_
_entity.id
_entity.type
_entity.pdbx_description
1 polymer ?
#
loop_
_entity_poly.entity_id
_entity_poly.type
_entity_poly.pdbx_seq_one_letter_code
_entity_poly.pdbx_strand_id
1 'polypeptide(L)'
;MDIASELISTLEELEKKELKRFKFYLSQKNLLEGFPHIPKSQLEEKDRTDIVEKMVETYGKQRALEMTLHILRKMTLNDLAETLEATCRQSKDISVYCV
;
A
#
# COMPACT_ATOMS: atom_id res chain seq x y z
N MET A 1 1.24 5.06 16.31
CA MET A 1 1.15 5.40 14.88
C MET A 1 0.22 4.39 14.21
N ASP A 2 -0.68 4.84 13.35
CA ASP A 2 -1.64 3.95 12.68
C ASP A 2 -1.27 3.76 11.21
N ILE A 3 -0.93 2.51 10.83
CA ILE A 3 -0.51 2.18 9.48
C ILE A 3 -1.59 2.56 8.45
N ALA A 4 -2.88 2.37 8.75
CA ALA A 4 -3.93 2.70 7.81
C ALA A 4 -3.96 4.20 7.49
N SER A 5 -3.80 5.06 8.50
CA SER A 5 -3.66 6.51 8.31
C SER A 5 -2.48 6.87 7.40
N GLU A 6 -1.30 6.28 7.61
CA GLU A 6 -0.11 6.56 6.78
C GLU A 6 -0.31 6.12 5.32
N LEU A 7 -1.02 5.00 5.11
CA LEU A 7 -1.37 4.55 3.77
C LEU A 7 -2.33 5.51 3.08
N ILE A 8 -3.32 6.05 3.79
CA ILE A 8 -4.26 7.04 3.23
C ILE A 8 -3.48 8.28 2.80
N SER A 9 -2.68 8.87 3.68
CA SER A 9 -1.87 10.05 3.37
C SER A 9 -0.92 9.81 2.21
N THR A 10 -0.31 8.62 2.14
CA THR A 10 0.54 8.24 1.00
C THR A 10 -0.25 8.17 -0.31
N LEU A 11 -1.46 7.62 -0.28
CA LEU A 11 -2.32 7.54 -1.47
C LEU A 11 -2.86 8.92 -1.87
N GLU A 12 -3.00 9.87 -0.94
CA GLU A 12 -3.40 11.26 -1.19
C GLU A 12 -2.39 12.02 -2.05
N GLU A 13 -1.10 11.74 -1.87
CA GLU A 13 -0.02 12.29 -2.71
C GLU A 13 -0.03 11.78 -4.16
N LEU A 14 -0.72 10.67 -4.44
CA LEU A 14 -0.81 10.15 -5.81
C LEU A 14 -1.76 11.00 -6.66
N GLU A 15 -1.31 11.40 -7.85
CA GLU A 15 -2.19 12.01 -8.83
C GLU A 15 -3.25 11.02 -9.35
N LYS A 16 -4.32 11.52 -9.98
CA LYS A 16 -5.40 10.66 -10.53
C LYS A 16 -4.86 9.55 -11.46
N LYS A 17 -3.86 9.85 -12.28
CA LYS A 17 -3.24 8.88 -13.20
C LYS A 17 -2.43 7.82 -12.45
N GLU A 18 -1.75 8.22 -11.38
CA GLU A 18 -0.96 7.33 -10.53
C GLU A 18 -1.85 6.43 -9.70
N LEU A 19 -2.92 6.96 -9.11
CA LEU A 19 -3.92 6.18 -8.40
C LEU A 19 -4.57 5.12 -9.32
N LYS A 20 -4.85 5.46 -10.58
CA LYS A 20 -5.33 4.49 -11.57
C LYS A 20 -4.31 3.37 -11.83
N ARG A 21 -3.02 3.68 -11.91
CA ARG A 21 -1.94 2.68 -12.05
C ARG A 21 -1.80 1.83 -10.78
N PHE A 22 -1.93 2.42 -9.61
CA PHE A 22 -1.90 1.72 -8.33
C PHE A 22 -3.01 0.68 -8.24
N LYS A 23 -4.26 1.06 -8.54
CA LYS A 23 -5.41 0.14 -8.63
C LYS A 23 -5.17 -0.99 -9.65
N PHE A 24 -4.57 -0.67 -10.81
CA PHE A 24 -4.23 -1.67 -11.81
C PHE A 24 -3.27 -2.71 -11.25
N TYR A 25 -2.20 -2.31 -10.56
CA TYR A 25 -1.27 -3.25 -9.92
C TYR A 25 -1.93 -4.10 -8.83
N LEU A 26 -2.75 -3.51 -7.95
CA LEU A 26 -3.51 -4.25 -6.95
C LEU A 26 -4.41 -5.35 -7.54
N SER A 27 -4.89 -5.14 -8.76
CA SER A 27 -5.73 -6.11 -9.48
C SER A 27 -4.96 -7.23 -10.17
N GLN A 28 -3.64 -7.13 -10.25
CA GLN A 28 -2.82 -8.17 -10.87
C GLN A 28 -2.71 -9.40 -9.96
N LYS A 29 -2.90 -10.56 -10.56
CA LYS A 29 -2.63 -11.85 -9.89
C LYS A 29 -1.14 -12.00 -9.63
N ASN A 30 -0.79 -12.55 -8.47
CA ASN A 30 0.58 -12.88 -8.09
C ASN A 30 1.54 -11.68 -8.17
N LEU A 31 1.06 -10.46 -7.88
CA LEU A 31 1.92 -9.28 -7.86
C LEU A 31 3.05 -9.42 -6.83
N LEU A 32 2.69 -9.96 -5.66
CA LEU A 32 3.60 -10.38 -4.61
C LEU A 32 3.18 -11.80 -4.18
N GLU A 33 4.15 -12.70 -4.03
CA GLU A 33 3.87 -14.09 -3.70
C GLU A 33 3.17 -14.21 -2.34
N GLY A 34 2.12 -15.04 -2.27
CA GLY A 34 1.30 -15.19 -1.05
C GLY A 34 0.33 -14.04 -0.79
N PHE A 35 0.10 -13.13 -1.74
CA PHE A 35 -0.93 -12.10 -1.64
C PHE A 35 -2.09 -12.36 -2.61
N PRO A 36 -3.33 -12.48 -2.13
CA PRO A 36 -4.48 -12.59 -3.01
C PRO A 36 -4.68 -11.28 -3.77
N HIS A 37 -4.97 -11.33 -5.08
CA HIS A 37 -5.32 -10.10 -5.81
C HIS A 37 -6.70 -9.56 -5.38
N ILE A 38 -6.87 -8.23 -5.47
CA ILE A 38 -8.18 -7.58 -5.29
C ILE A 38 -8.78 -7.33 -6.68
N PRO A 39 -9.94 -7.90 -7.03
CA PRO A 39 -10.52 -7.76 -8.36
C PRO A 39 -10.71 -6.29 -8.78
N LYS A 40 -10.42 -5.98 -10.06
CA LYS A 40 -10.57 -4.62 -10.60
C LYS A 40 -11.96 -4.02 -10.37
N SER A 41 -13.01 -4.83 -10.46
CA SER A 41 -14.40 -4.42 -10.20
C SER A 41 -14.63 -3.91 -8.78
N GLN A 42 -13.83 -4.36 -7.81
CA GLN A 42 -13.89 -3.87 -6.43
C GLN A 42 -13.09 -2.59 -6.22
N LEU A 43 -12.36 -2.08 -7.23
CA LEU A 43 -11.47 -0.92 -7.12
C LEU A 43 -11.89 0.26 -8.02
N GLU A 44 -12.67 0.02 -9.07
CA GLU A 44 -12.88 0.97 -10.18
C GLU A 44 -13.46 2.32 -9.73
N GLU A 45 -14.39 2.32 -8.78
CA GLU A 45 -15.08 3.52 -8.28
C GLU A 45 -14.66 3.95 -6.86
N LYS A 46 -13.74 3.20 -6.24
CA LYS A 46 -13.28 3.46 -4.87
C LYS A 46 -12.41 4.71 -4.76
N ASP A 47 -12.59 5.50 -3.72
CA ASP A 47 -11.65 6.57 -3.39
C ASP A 47 -10.40 6.01 -2.67
N ARG A 48 -9.51 6.89 -2.21
CA ARG A 48 -8.24 6.49 -1.59
C ARG A 48 -8.46 5.78 -0.26
N THR A 49 -9.40 6.26 0.54
CA THR A 49 -9.75 5.66 1.83
C THR A 49 -10.36 4.28 1.61
N ASP A 50 -11.32 4.16 0.70
CA ASP A 50 -11.96 2.88 0.36
C ASP A 50 -10.97 1.82 -0.13
N ILE A 51 -9.91 2.24 -0.84
CA ILE A 51 -8.83 1.35 -1.29
C ILE A 51 -8.01 0.87 -0.10
N VAL A 52 -7.58 1.77 0.79
CA VAL A 52 -6.80 1.40 1.97
C VAL A 52 -7.59 0.47 2.87
N GLU A 53 -8.86 0.77 3.14
CA GLU A 53 -9.74 -0.10 3.91
C GLU A 53 -9.84 -1.48 3.28
N LYS A 54 -10.00 -1.57 1.96
CA LYS A 54 -10.03 -2.85 1.25
C LYS A 54 -8.72 -3.61 1.36
N MET A 55 -7.57 -2.93 1.28
CA MET A 55 -6.26 -3.55 1.44
C MET A 55 -6.08 -4.07 2.87
N VAL A 56 -6.49 -3.30 3.88
CA VAL A 56 -6.41 -3.70 5.28
C VAL A 56 -7.36 -4.86 5.58
N GLU A 57 -8.57 -4.87 5.03
CA GLU A 57 -9.52 -5.98 5.13
C GLU A 57 -8.97 -7.26 4.50
N THR A 58 -8.34 -7.14 3.32
CA THR A 58 -7.88 -8.29 2.55
C THR A 58 -6.56 -8.87 3.08
N TYR A 59 -5.65 -8.02 3.54
CA TYR A 59 -4.27 -8.41 3.88
C TYR A 59 -3.93 -8.24 5.36
N GLY A 60 -4.65 -7.39 6.10
CA GLY A 60 -4.20 -6.83 7.38
C GLY A 60 -3.23 -5.66 7.20
N LYS A 61 -3.09 -4.82 8.24
CA LYS A 61 -2.33 -3.57 8.19
C LYS A 61 -0.88 -3.74 7.72
N GLN A 62 -0.14 -4.67 8.31
CA GLN A 62 1.28 -4.87 8.01
C GLN A 62 1.51 -5.32 6.56
N ARG A 63 0.70 -6.26 6.09
CA ARG A 63 0.77 -6.76 4.71
C ARG A 63 0.26 -5.72 3.71
N ALA A 64 -0.74 -4.91 4.07
CA ALA A 64 -1.17 -3.78 3.25
C ALA A 64 -0.02 -2.78 3.04
N LEU A 65 0.77 -2.50 4.08
CA LEU A 65 1.98 -1.68 3.97
C LEU A 65 3.02 -2.29 3.02
N GLU A 66 3.33 -3.58 3.17
CA GLU A 66 4.24 -4.30 2.26
C GLU A 66 3.79 -4.22 0.80
N MET A 67 2.50 -4.41 0.55
CA MET A 67 1.89 -4.32 -0.78
C MET A 67 2.00 -2.90 -1.36
N THR A 68 1.67 -1.87 -0.56
CA THR A 68 1.77 -0.47 -1.00
C THR A 68 3.21 -0.11 -1.37
N LEU A 69 4.19 -0.44 -0.50
CA LEU A 69 5.61 -0.19 -0.77
C LEU A 69 6.08 -0.88 -2.06
N HIS A 70 5.67 -2.13 -2.27
CA HIS A 70 6.00 -2.86 -3.49
C HIS A 70 5.43 -2.20 -4.75
N ILE A 71 4.16 -1.76 -4.71
CA ILE A 71 3.50 -1.11 -5.85
C ILE A 71 4.14 0.25 -6.15
N LEU A 72 4.41 1.07 -5.14
CA LEU A 72 5.04 2.37 -5.31
C LEU A 72 6.41 2.24 -6.00
N ARG A 73 7.23 1.27 -5.58
CA ARG A 73 8.51 0.94 -6.23
C ARG A 73 8.33 0.49 -7.68
N LYS A 74 7.33 -0.36 -7.97
CA LYS A 74 6.97 -0.74 -9.36
C LYS A 74 6.48 0.42 -10.21
N MET A 75 5.92 1.45 -9.59
CA MET A 75 5.50 2.69 -10.24
C MET A 75 6.62 3.72 -10.38
N THR A 76 7.84 3.39 -9.92
CA THR A 76 9.01 4.27 -9.82
C THR A 76 8.82 5.48 -8.89
N LEU A 77 7.89 5.39 -7.94
CA LEU A 77 7.66 6.38 -6.89
C LEU A 77 8.47 6.04 -5.64
N ASN A 78 9.79 5.96 -5.82
CA ASN A 78 10.71 5.46 -4.79
C ASN A 78 10.77 6.40 -3.58
N ASP A 79 10.82 7.72 -3.80
CA ASP A 79 10.88 8.71 -2.72
C ASP A 79 9.66 8.62 -1.79
N LEU A 80 8.47 8.40 -2.38
CA LEU A 80 7.23 8.22 -1.63
C LEU A 80 7.24 6.88 -0.85
N ALA A 81 7.76 5.81 -1.45
CA ALA A 81 7.92 4.53 -0.77
C ALA A 81 8.92 4.60 0.40
N GLU A 82 10.05 5.29 0.22
CA GLU A 82 11.05 5.49 1.26
C GLU A 82 10.51 6.34 2.41
N THR A 83 9.77 7.40 2.09
CA THR A 83 9.10 8.26 3.09
C THR A 83 8.12 7.44 3.92
N LEU A 84 7.23 6.68 3.26
CA LEU A 84 6.26 5.81 3.96
C LEU A 84 6.96 4.75 4.83
N GLU A 85 8.00 4.11 4.31
CA GLU A 85 8.77 3.11 5.06
C GLU A 85 9.46 3.74 6.29
N ALA A 86 10.07 4.91 6.13
CA ALA A 86 10.73 5.63 7.22
C ALA A 86 9.73 6.07 8.28
N THR A 87 8.56 6.60 7.89
CA THR A 87 7.49 6.97 8.82
C THR A 87 7.03 5.75 9.61
N CYS A 88 6.68 4.65 8.92
CA CYS A 88 6.24 3.42 9.58
C CYS A 88 7.33 2.75 10.44
N ARG A 89 8.62 2.97 10.14
CA ARG A 89 9.75 2.44 10.90
C ARG A 89 10.02 3.21 12.20
N GLN A 90 9.69 4.50 12.26
CA GLN A 90 9.93 5.36 13.43
C GLN A 90 9.02 5.05 14.63
N SER A 91 8.06 4.12 14.50
CA SER A 91 7.23 3.62 15.60
C SER A 91 7.58 2.20 16.06
N LYS A 92 8.85 1.82 15.96
CA LYS A 92 9.37 0.67 16.68
C LYS A 92 9.78 1.10 18.09
N ASP A 93 8.87 0.90 19.05
CA ASP A 93 9.32 0.26 20.28
C ASP A 93 10.14 -0.98 19.88
N ILE A 94 11.27 -1.13 20.53
CA ILE A 94 12.44 -1.92 20.14
C ILE A 94 12.10 -3.39 19.81
N SER A 95 12.87 -3.96 18.87
CA SER A 95 12.88 -5.37 18.42
C SER A 95 11.80 -5.68 17.37
N VAL A 96 12.06 -6.18 16.16
CA VAL A 96 12.97 -7.25 15.75
C VAL A 96 13.28 -7.02 14.26
N TYR A 97 14.56 -6.88 13.91
CA TYR A 97 15.14 -7.35 12.64
C TYR A 97 16.63 -7.60 12.92
N CYS A 98 16.87 -8.64 13.72
CA CYS A 98 18.11 -9.41 13.68
C CYS A 98 17.69 -10.86 13.52
N VAL A 99 17.78 -11.36 12.29
CA VAL A 99 18.22 -12.73 12.00
C VAL A 99 19.10 -12.64 10.77
#